data_AF-A0A497LD93-F1
#
_entry.id   AF-A0A497LD93-F1
#
_cell.length_a   1.000
_cell.length_b   1.000
_cell.length_c   1.000
_cell.angle_alpha   90.00
_cell.angle_beta   90.00
_cell.angle_gamma   90.00
#
_symmetry.space_group_name_H-M   'P 1'
#
loop_
_entity.id
_entity.type
_entity.pdbx_description
1 polymer ?
#
loop_
_entity_poly.entity_id
_entity_poly.type
_entity_poly.pdbx_seq_one_letter_code
_entity_poly.pdbx_strand_id
1 'polypeptide(L)' 'MKKRIPTGVDGLDDVLGGGFPRGSLILITGNPSTGKTVFSARRAEKIM' A
#
# COMPACT_ATOMS: atom_id res chain seq x y z
N MET A 1 -7.92 -15.29 9.70
CA MET A 1 -6.87 -14.47 9.06
C MET A 1 -7.53 -13.30 8.33
N LYS A 2 -7.06 -12.05 8.50
CA LYS A 2 -7.64 -10.89 7.78
C LYS A 2 -7.35 -11.02 6.29
N LYS A 3 -8.36 -10.84 5.44
CA LYS A 3 -8.20 -10.76 3.97
C LYS A 3 -7.18 -9.66 3.65
N ARG A 4 -6.20 -9.93 2.79
CA ARG A 4 -5.21 -8.95 2.35
C ARG A 4 -5.51 -8.47 0.93
N ILE A 5 -5.11 -7.25 0.62
CA ILE A 5 -5.27 -6.62 -0.68
C ILE A 5 -3.87 -6.33 -1.25
N PRO A 6 -3.49 -6.93 -2.39
CA PRO A 6 -2.20 -6.69 -3.03
C PRO A 6 -1.94 -5.20 -3.23
N THR A 7 -0.75 -4.74 -2.90
CA THR A 7 -0.29 -3.36 -3.11
C THR A 7 -0.10 -3.06 -4.60
N GLY A 8 0.25 -4.07 -5.39
CA GLY A 8 0.57 -3.91 -6.82
C GLY A 8 1.89 -3.17 -7.05
N VAL A 9 2.76 -3.16 -6.04
CA VAL A 9 4.15 -2.70 -6.12
C VAL A 9 5.04 -3.93 -6.00
N ASP A 10 5.93 -4.10 -6.97
CA ASP A 10 6.80 -5.27 -7.05
C ASP A 10 7.67 -5.38 -5.79
N GLY A 11 7.72 -6.60 -5.25
CA GLY A 11 8.45 -6.92 -4.01
C GLY A 11 7.82 -6.41 -2.72
N LEU A 12 6.95 -5.39 -2.75
CA LEU A 12 6.31 -4.86 -1.54
C LEU A 12 5.27 -5.84 -0.99
N ASP A 13 4.58 -6.58 -1.85
CA ASP A 13 3.62 -7.60 -1.44
C ASP A 13 4.29 -8.75 -0.68
N ASP A 14 5.48 -9.15 -1.09
CA ASP A 14 6.25 -10.19 -0.40
C ASP A 14 6.70 -9.72 0.98
N VAL A 15 7.22 -8.49 1.07
CA VAL A 15 7.61 -7.87 2.35
C VAL A 15 6.42 -7.76 3.31
N LEU A 16 5.23 -7.44 2.79
CA LEU A 16 4.01 -7.30 3.59
C LEU A 16 3.28 -8.63 3.82
N GLY A 17 3.70 -9.74 3.19
CA GLY A 17 3.06 -11.05 3.30
C GLY A 17 1.71 -11.13 2.57
N GLY A 18 1.65 -10.64 1.33
CA GLY A 18 0.46 -10.63 0.47
C GLY A 18 -0.29 -9.29 0.42
N GLY A 19 0.33 -8.19 0.87
CA GLY A 19 -0.22 -6.84 0.76
C GLY A 19 -0.93 -6.31 2.02
N PHE A 20 -1.73 -5.25 1.86
CA PHE A 20 -2.34 -4.53 2.98
C PHE A 20 -3.48 -5.31 3.65
N PRO A 21 -3.59 -5.30 4.99
CA PRO A 21 -4.75 -5.86 5.68
C PRO A 21 -6.04 -5.13 5.26
N ARG A 22 -7.10 -5.89 4.95
CA ARG A 22 -8.40 -5.28 4.61
C ARG A 22 -9.02 -4.62 5.84
N GLY A 23 -9.53 -3.40 5.66
CA GLY A 23 -10.19 -2.63 6.72
C GLY A 23 -9.21 -2.05 7.76
N SER A 24 -7.93 -1.89 7.42
CA SER A 24 -6.95 -1.19 8.26
C SER A 24 -6.66 0.22 7.75
N LEU A 25 -6.28 1.10 8.66
CA LEU A 25 -5.64 2.38 8.35
C LEU A 25 -4.14 2.14 8.07
N ILE A 26 -3.64 2.64 6.94
CA ILE A 26 -2.23 2.54 6.56
C ILE A 26 -1.60 3.93 6.63
N LEU A 27 -0.53 4.07 7.42
CA LEU A 27 0.26 5.31 7.48
C LEU A 27 1.43 5.23 6.48
N ILE A 28 1.51 6.21 5.59
CA ILE A 28 2.62 6.35 4.65
C ILE A 28 3.46 7.56 5.08
N THR A 29 4.69 7.33 5.52
CA THR A 29 5.59 8.36 6.07
C THR A 29 6.97 8.34 5.41
N GLY A 30 7.70 9.46 5.50
CA GLY A 30 9.05 9.64 4.93
C GLY A 30 9.35 11.12 4.65
N ASN A 31 10.57 11.41 4.18
CA ASN A 31 11.02 12.78 3.87
C ASN A 31 10.25 13.44 2.70
N PRO A 32 10.23 14.77 2.57
CA PRO A 32 9.64 15.44 1.41
C PRO A 32 10.17 14.89 0.08
N SER A 33 9.37 14.92 -0.98
CA SER A 33 9.72 14.41 -2.32
C SER A 33 10.03 12.91 -2.46
N THR A 34 9.76 12.06 -1.46
CA THR A 34 9.95 10.59 -1.60
C THR A 34 8.82 9.85 -2.33
N GLY A 35 7.94 10.55 -3.05
CA GLY A 35 6.88 9.92 -3.85
C GLY A 35 5.65 9.40 -3.09
N LYS A 36 5.46 9.77 -1.82
CA LYS A 36 4.30 9.33 -1.00
C LYS A 36 2.94 9.61 -1.66
N THR A 37 2.76 10.83 -2.18
CA THR A 37 1.51 11.23 -2.85
C THR A 37 1.26 10.40 -4.10
N VAL A 38 2.31 10.14 -4.89
CA VAL A 38 2.22 9.31 -6.10
C VAL A 38 1.85 7.87 -5.74
N PHE A 39 2.49 7.31 -4.71
CA PHE A 39 2.17 5.97 -4.21
C PHE A 39 0.71 5.89 -3.73
N SER A 40 0.27 6.85 -2.91
CA SER A 40 -1.11 6.89 -2.39
C SER A 40 -2.14 7.01 -3.53
N ALA A 41 -1.90 7.90 -4.50
CA ALA A 41 -2.81 8.10 -5.63
C ALA A 41 -2.94 6.82 -6.48
N ARG A 42 -1.81 6.24 -6.89
CA ARG A 42 -1.77 5.00 -7.67
C ARG A 42 -2.42 3.82 -6.93
N ARG A 43 -2.35 3.82 -5.60
CA ARG A 43 -3.00 2.78 -4.79
C ARG A 43 -4.50 3.02 -4.64
N ALA A 44 -4.93 4.26 -4.43
CA ALA A 44 -6.33 4.62 -4.24
C ALA A 44 -7.20 4.17 -5.43
N GLU A 45 -6.70 4.35 -6.66
CA GLU A 45 -7.36 3.88 -7.89
C GLU A 45 -7.57 2.36 -7.95
N LYS A 46 -6.72 1.58 -7.27
CA LYS A 46 -6.79 0.11 -7.25
C LYS A 46 -7.54 -0.48 -6.03
N ILE A 47 -7.94 0.34 -5.06
CA ILE A 47 -8.74 -0.11 -3.90
C ILE A 47 -10.23 0.18 -4.11
N MET A 48 -10.55 1.20 -4.91
CA MET A 48 -11.92 1.56 -5.28
C MET A 48 -12.57 0.52 -6.19
#